data_AF-A0A8H3AYB3-F1
#
_entry.id   AF-A0A8H3AYB3-F1
#
_cell.length_a   1.000
_cell.length_b   1.000
_cell.length_c   1.000
_cell.angle_alpha   90.00
_cell.angle_beta   90.00
_cell.angle_gamma   90.00
#
_symmetry.space_group_name_H-M   'P 1'
#
loop_
_entity.id
_entity.type
_entity.pdbx_description
1 polymer ?
#
loop_
_entity_poly.entity_id
_entity_poly.type
_entity_poly.pdbx_seq_one_letter_code
_entity_poly.pdbx_strand_id
1 'polypeptide(L)' 'MRAFKGVLLTCDPAVKQILLILDKTPGQGGFIIKDIDDTHVLVRADDVKRIRIALEQELEKNTYTLE' A
#
# COMPACT_ATOMS: atom_id res chain seq x y z
N MET A 1 -3.37 24.92 9.14
CA MET A 1 -3.19 23.49 9.47
C MET A 1 -4.22 22.70 8.66
N ARG A 2 -3.79 21.76 7.79
CA ARG A 2 -4.69 20.89 7.01
C ARG A 2 -4.73 19.52 7.67
N ALA A 3 -5.92 19.03 8.00
CA ALA A 3 -6.13 17.67 8.48
C ALA A 3 -6.62 16.79 7.32
N PHE A 4 -6.07 15.58 7.22
CA PHE A 4 -6.50 14.59 6.24
C PHE A 4 -7.19 13.43 6.98
N LYS A 5 -8.36 13.02 6.50
CA LYS A 5 -9.06 11.83 7.00
C LYS A 5 -8.56 10.61 6.23
N GLY A 6 -8.12 9.58 6.94
CA GLY A 6 -7.61 8.35 6.34
C GLY A 6 -7.18 7.35 7.40
N VAL A 7 -6.56 6.26 6.95
CA VAL A 7 -5.97 5.23 7.81
C VAL A 7 -4.46 5.34 7.71
N LEU A 8 -3.80 5.43 8.87
CA LEU A 8 -2.35 5.39 8.96
C LEU A 8 -1.91 3.93 8.92
N LEU A 9 -1.08 3.59 7.95
CA LEU A 9 -0.53 2.25 7.77
C LEU A 9 0.95 2.27 8.17
N THR A 10 1.31 1.41 9.11
CA THR A 10 2.70 1.17 9.53
C THR A 10 3.15 -0.15 8.92
N CYS A 11 4.24 -0.12 8.17
CA CYS A 11 4.82 -1.28 7.49
C CYS A 11 6.34 -1.13 7.38
N ASP A 12 7.04 -2.21 7.03
CA ASP A 12 8.46 -2.13 6.73
C ASP A 12 8.72 -1.38 5.40
N PRO A 13 9.96 -0.89 5.17
CA PRO A 13 10.27 -0.13 3.97
C PRO A 13 10.07 -0.90 2.65
N ALA A 14 10.22 -2.23 2.66
CA ALA A 14 10.04 -3.04 1.45
C ALA A 14 8.55 -3.14 1.08
N VAL A 15 7.68 -3.41 2.06
CA VAL A 15 6.22 -3.38 1.87
C VAL A 15 5.74 -2.00 1.42
N LYS A 16 6.29 -0.91 1.99
CA LYS A 16 5.98 0.44 1.53
C LYS A 16 6.28 0.64 0.04
N GLN A 17 7.42 0.14 -0.45
CA GLN A 17 7.73 0.21 -1.89
C GLN A 17 6.71 -0.53 -2.74
N ILE A 18 6.27 -1.72 -2.31
CA ILE A 18 5.21 -2.47 -2.99
C ILE A 18 3.91 -1.65 -3.02
N LEU A 19 3.53 -1.03 -1.90
CA LEU A 19 2.33 -0.17 -1.82
C LEU A 19 2.42 1.02 -2.79
N LEU A 20 3.59 1.66 -2.92
CA LEU A 20 3.81 2.76 -3.87
C LEU A 20 3.70 2.31 -5.34
N ILE A 21 4.11 1.07 -5.64
CA ILE A 21 3.97 0.48 -6.98
C ILE A 21 2.49 0.16 -7.26
N LEU A 22 1.81 -0.44 -6.29
CA LEU A 22 0.37 -0.75 -6.39
C LEU A 22 -0.46 0.52 -6.58
N ASP A 23 -0.14 1.60 -5.88
CA ASP A 23 -0.81 2.89 -6.00
C ASP A 23 -0.69 3.50 -7.41
N LYS A 24 0.47 3.31 -8.07
CA LYS A 24 0.74 3.77 -9.44
C LYS A 24 0.17 2.86 -10.52
N THR A 25 -0.45 1.73 -10.16
CA THR A 25 -0.96 0.77 -11.14
C THR A 25 -2.13 1.37 -11.93
N PRO A 26 -2.04 1.45 -13.27
CA PRO A 26 -3.07 2.07 -14.09
C PRO A 26 -4.43 1.38 -13.93
N GLY A 27 -5.51 2.16 -13.87
CA GLY A 27 -6.88 1.66 -13.76
C GLY A 27 -7.33 1.28 -12.34
N GLN A 28 -6.44 1.29 -11.34
CA GLN A 28 -6.81 0.97 -9.95
C GLN A 28 -7.28 2.20 -9.16
N GLY A 29 -6.85 3.41 -9.56
CA GLY A 29 -7.09 4.66 -8.83
C GLY A 29 -6.25 4.73 -7.55
N GLY A 30 -5.37 5.72 -7.43
CA GLY A 30 -4.46 5.83 -6.29
C GLY A 30 -5.20 5.89 -4.95
N PHE A 31 -4.71 5.12 -3.98
CA PHE A 31 -5.22 5.00 -2.62
C PHE A 31 -4.34 5.69 -1.58
N ILE A 32 -3.09 6.04 -1.93
CA ILE A 32 -2.16 6.78 -1.06
C ILE A 32 -2.57 8.25 -1.06
N ILE A 33 -2.89 8.75 0.14
CA ILE A 33 -3.19 10.16 0.38
C ILE A 33 -1.87 10.92 0.60
N LYS A 34 -0.98 10.34 1.40
CA LYS A 34 0.29 10.97 1.75
C LYS A 34 1.35 9.94 2.17
N ASP A 35 2.53 10.06 1.60
CA ASP A 35 3.75 9.44 2.13
C ASP A 35 4.29 10.27 3.31
N ILE A 36 4.48 9.64 4.48
CA ILE A 36 4.89 10.33 5.71
C ILE A 36 6.38 10.13 5.97
N ASP A 37 6.81 8.87 6.04
CA ASP A 37 8.19 8.47 6.27
C ASP A 37 8.42 7.04 5.76
N ASP A 38 9.62 6.48 5.92
CA ASP A 38 10.02 5.17 5.38
C ASP A 38 9.15 3.99 5.84
N THR A 39 8.40 4.15 6.93
CA THR A 39 7.56 3.10 7.52
C THR A 39 6.09 3.46 7.61
N HIS A 40 5.72 4.72 7.35
CA HIS A 40 4.36 5.22 7.49
C HIS A 40 3.81 5.81 6.19
N VAL A 41 2.61 5.36 5.83
CA VAL A 41 1.82 5.89 4.72
C VAL A 41 0.38 6.13 5.15
N LEU A 42 -0.20 7.25 4.72
CA LEU A 42 -1.61 7.56 4.91
C LEU A 42 -2.40 7.12 3.68
N VAL A 43 -3.38 6.26 3.87
CA VAL A 43 -4.23 5.70 2.80
C VAL A 43 -5.71 6.00 3.01
N ARG A 44 -6.50 5.88 1.94
CA ARG A 44 -7.96 5.97 2.01
C ARG A 44 -8.53 4.78 2.79
N ALA A 45 -9.50 5.05 3.66
CA ALA A 45 -10.11 4.03 4.51
C ALA A 45 -10.85 2.95 3.70
N ASP A 46 -11.48 3.33 2.59
CA ASP A 46 -12.24 2.43 1.73
C ASP A 46 -11.35 1.42 0.99
N ASP A 47 -10.08 1.79 0.75
CA ASP A 47 -9.13 0.97 0.01
C ASP A 47 -8.35 -0.02 0.90
N VAL A 48 -8.44 0.06 2.24
CA VAL A 48 -7.64 -0.78 3.15
C VAL A 48 -7.83 -2.28 2.90
N LYS A 49 -9.07 -2.72 2.63
CA LYS A 49 -9.33 -4.14 2.32
C LYS A 49 -8.70 -4.55 1.00
N ARG A 50 -8.80 -3.70 -0.01
CA ARG A 50 -8.20 -3.92 -1.34
C ARG A 50 -6.68 -3.98 -1.25
N ILE A 51 -6.08 -3.06 -0.50
CA ILE A 51 -4.63 -2.99 -0.27
C ILE A 51 -4.13 -4.28 0.35
N ARG A 52 -4.83 -4.81 1.37
CA ARG A 52 -4.47 -6.10 1.99
C ARG A 52 -4.47 -7.24 0.98
N ILE A 53 -5.56 -7.42 0.23
CA ILE A 53 -5.68 -8.48 -0.77
C ILE A 53 -4.60 -8.35 -1.85
N ALA A 54 -4.39 -7.14 -2.37
CA ALA A 54 -3.37 -6.89 -3.40
C ALA A 54 -1.96 -7.18 -2.87
N LEU A 55 -1.67 -6.76 -1.64
CA LEU A 55 -0.38 -7.01 -1.00
C LEU A 55 -0.14 -8.51 -0.77
N GLU A 56 -1.16 -9.24 -0.28
CA GLU A 56 -1.10 -10.71 -0.13
C GLU A 56 -0.82 -11.38 -1.48
N GLN A 57 -1.51 -11.00 -2.55
CA GLN A 57 -1.29 -11.53 -3.90
C GLN A 57 0.12 -11.25 -4.44
N GLU A 58 0.66 -10.05 -4.21
CA GLU A 58 2.01 -9.70 -4.65
C GLU A 58 3.10 -10.42 -3.83
N LEU A 59 2.85 -10.67 -2.55
CA LEU A 59 3.75 -11.46 -1.70
C LEU A 59 3.70 -12.94 -2.06
N GLU A 60 2.53 -13.50 -2.34
CA GLU A 60 2.38 -14.88 -2.82
C GLU A 60 3.13 -15.09 -4.15
N LYS A 61 2.96 -14.18 -5.12
CA LYS A 61 3.68 -14.23 -6.41
C LYS A 61 5.20 -14.22 -6.23
N ASN A 62 5.73 -13.43 -5.30
CA ASN A 62 7.16 -13.39 -4.99
C ASN A 62 7.65 -14.58 -4.15
N THR A 63 6.75 -15.29 -3.47
CA THR A 63 7.08 -16.46 -2.63
C THR A 63 7.09 -17.77 -3.43
N TYR A 64 6.67 -17.76 -4.72
CA TYR A 64 6.90 -18.88 -5.65
C TYR A 64 8.39 -19.03 -5.95
N THR A 65 9.09 -19.63 -4.99
CA THR A 65 10.37 -20.27 -5.19
C THR A 65 10.06 -21.56 -5.97
N LEU A 66 10.58 -21.70 -7.19
CA LEU A 66 10.49 -22.95 -7.93
C LEU A 66 11.11 -24.07 -7.08
N GLU A 67 10.29 -25.03 -6.64
CA GLU A 67 10.72 -26.44 -6.51
C GLU A 67 10.52 -27.15 -7.85
#